data_AF-A0AAD8IK72-F1
#
_entry.id   AF-A0AAD8IK72-F1
#
_cell.length_a   1.000
_cell.length_b   1.000
_cell.length_c   1.000
_cell.angle_alpha   90.00
_cell.angle_beta   90.00
_cell.angle_gamma   90.00
#
_symmetry.space_group_name_H-M   'P 1'
#
loop_
_entity.id
_entity.type
_entity.pdbx_description
1 polymer ?
#
loop_
_entity_poly.entity_id
_entity_poly.type
_entity_poly.pdbx_seq_one_letter_code
_entity_poly.pdbx_strand_id
1 'polypeptide(L)'
;MRGPLRLVRDAVKDIDDEKSKLEAGVGRCNDTHFGLPSGKELPNYDDRSGYFTIKIHFGGKFVEECTEYVGGQVAYFDMCSVFKLNLNQIEAMLGQVGCSTQIMDIWLLSNELHMCHDTLIPVEIEKDLGIMIDMVECNYKFIRLYMTSNSPAFDDEAWV
;
A
#
# COMPACT_ATOMS: atom_id res chain seq x y z
N MET A 1 16.32 -6.47 -27.14
CA MET A 1 14.97 -6.44 -26.53
C MET A 1 14.83 -7.68 -25.64
N ARG A 2 14.89 -7.50 -24.31
CA ARG A 2 14.69 -8.58 -23.31
C ARG A 2 13.37 -8.27 -22.61
N GLY A 3 12.42 -9.20 -22.68
CA GLY A 3 11.01 -8.97 -22.40
C GLY A 3 10.58 -8.88 -20.92
N PRO A 4 9.31 -8.52 -20.67
CA PRO A 4 8.73 -8.21 -19.35
C PRO A 4 8.56 -9.40 -18.39
N LEU A 5 8.93 -10.62 -18.79
CA LEU A 5 8.74 -11.85 -18.00
C LEU A 5 9.73 -12.03 -16.83
N ARG A 6 10.76 -11.18 -16.71
CA ARG A 6 11.67 -11.20 -15.54
C ARG A 6 11.09 -10.48 -14.32
N LEU A 7 10.36 -9.38 -14.53
CA LEU A 7 9.80 -8.56 -13.46
C LEU A 7 8.77 -9.31 -12.61
N VAL A 8 7.95 -10.16 -13.22
CA VAL A 8 6.97 -10.99 -12.50
C VAL A 8 7.63 -12.03 -11.60
N ARG A 9 8.78 -12.58 -12.02
CA ARG A 9 9.50 -13.58 -11.21
C ARG A 9 10.18 -12.96 -9.99
N ASP A 10 10.63 -11.72 -10.10
CA ASP A 10 11.28 -11.02 -9.00
C ASP A 10 10.23 -10.58 -7.94
N ALA A 11 9.06 -10.09 -8.37
CA ALA A 11 7.95 -9.75 -7.46
C ALA A 11 7.34 -10.96 -6.74
N VAL A 12 7.20 -12.11 -7.41
CA VAL A 12 6.74 -13.36 -6.76
C VAL A 12 7.74 -13.87 -5.72
N LYS A 13 9.04 -13.61 -5.94
CA LYS A 13 10.09 -14.02 -5.02
C LYS A 13 10.12 -13.17 -3.76
N ASP A 14 9.83 -11.87 -3.87
CA ASP A 14 9.68 -10.97 -2.72
C ASP A 14 8.49 -11.37 -1.82
N ILE A 15 7.40 -11.88 -2.42
CA ILE A 15 6.25 -12.42 -1.69
C ILE A 15 6.63 -13.68 -0.87
N ASP A 16 7.41 -14.59 -1.46
CA ASP A 16 7.85 -15.81 -0.78
C ASP A 16 8.94 -15.54 0.28
N ASP A 17 9.82 -14.56 0.04
CA ASP A 17 10.88 -14.17 0.98
C ASP A 17 10.33 -13.37 2.18
N GLU A 18 9.27 -12.54 2.01
CA GLU A 18 8.56 -11.93 3.14
C GLU A 18 7.75 -12.96 3.94
N LYS A 19 7.13 -13.95 3.28
CA LYS A 19 6.43 -15.07 3.96
C LYS A 19 7.38 -15.95 4.77
N SER A 20 8.57 -16.28 4.25
CA SER A 20 9.58 -17.05 5.00
C SER A 20 10.10 -16.32 6.24
N LYS A 21 10.16 -14.98 6.22
CA LYS A 21 10.54 -14.18 7.40
C LYS A 21 9.44 -14.13 8.45
N LEU A 22 8.17 -14.19 8.05
CA LEU A 22 7.02 -14.32 8.94
C LEU A 22 6.96 -15.69 9.64
N GLU A 23 7.38 -16.78 8.98
CA GLU A 23 7.40 -18.12 9.60
C GLU A 23 8.61 -18.37 10.51
N ALA A 24 9.73 -17.66 10.30
CA ALA A 24 10.95 -17.81 11.09
C ALA A 24 11.01 -16.92 12.36
N GLY A 25 10.13 -15.93 12.47
CA GLY A 25 10.16 -14.90 13.51
C GLY A 25 9.09 -15.07 14.60
N VAL A 26 9.16 -16.13 15.41
CA VAL A 26 8.44 -16.16 16.71
C VAL A 26 9.12 -15.15 17.64
N GLY A 27 8.73 -13.89 17.53
CA GLY A 27 9.38 -12.77 18.19
C GLY A 27 8.41 -11.66 18.56
N ARG A 28 7.43 -11.98 19.41
CA ARG A 28 6.61 -11.08 20.26
C ARG A 28 6.56 -9.61 19.80
N CYS A 29 5.76 -9.32 18.80
CA CYS A 29 4.99 -8.10 18.77
C CYS A 29 3.54 -8.51 19.02
N ASN A 30 2.76 -7.70 19.74
CA ASN A 30 1.36 -8.01 20.04
C ASN A 30 0.55 -7.90 18.74
N ASP A 31 0.61 -8.95 17.95
CA ASP A 31 -0.14 -9.13 16.73
C ASP A 31 -1.63 -9.19 17.11
N THR A 32 -2.38 -8.14 16.80
CA THR A 32 -3.77 -8.34 16.40
C THR A 32 -3.76 -9.03 15.04
N HIS A 33 -3.32 -10.29 15.05
CA HIS A 33 -3.63 -11.26 14.01
C HIS A 33 -5.15 -11.44 14.06
N PHE A 34 -5.87 -10.76 13.18
CA PHE A 34 -7.18 -11.22 12.75
C PHE A 34 -6.95 -12.53 11.98
N GLY A 35 -6.77 -13.63 12.73
CA GLY A 35 -6.76 -14.97 12.17
C GLY A 35 -8.02 -15.14 11.34
N LEU A 36 -7.87 -15.46 10.06
CA LEU A 36 -8.99 -15.74 9.18
C LEU A 36 -9.89 -16.79 9.87
N PRO A 37 -11.21 -16.56 9.97
CA PRO A 37 -12.11 -17.56 10.52
C PRO A 37 -11.98 -18.87 9.73
N SER A 38 -11.97 -20.00 10.42
CA SER A 38 -11.72 -21.32 9.81
C SER A 38 -12.66 -21.57 8.62
N GLY A 39 -12.10 -21.95 7.47
CA GLY A 39 -12.86 -22.24 6.26
C GLY A 39 -12.90 -21.11 5.21
N LYS A 40 -12.15 -20.02 5.40
CA LYS A 40 -11.88 -19.06 4.33
C LYS A 40 -10.61 -19.44 3.57
N GLU A 41 -10.77 -19.74 2.28
CA GLU A 41 -9.64 -19.85 1.35
C GLU A 41 -8.99 -18.47 1.17
N LEU A 42 -7.65 -18.43 1.11
CA LEU A 42 -6.92 -17.22 0.75
C LEU A 42 -7.36 -16.78 -0.66
N PRO A 43 -7.56 -15.47 -0.91
CA PRO A 43 -7.86 -15.00 -2.26
C PRO A 43 -6.78 -15.46 -3.24
N ASN A 44 -7.18 -15.91 -4.43
CA ASN A 44 -6.23 -16.26 -5.46
C ASN A 44 -5.68 -14.98 -6.12
N TYR A 45 -4.40 -14.66 -5.96
CA TYR A 45 -3.75 -13.46 -6.53
C TYR A 45 -3.14 -13.67 -7.93
N ASP A 46 -3.52 -14.74 -8.65
CA ASP A 46 -3.07 -14.97 -10.02
C ASP A 46 -3.27 -13.74 -10.93
N ASP A 47 -2.46 -13.62 -11.99
CA ASP A 47 -2.50 -12.50 -12.95
C ASP A 47 -3.90 -12.26 -13.55
N ARG A 48 -4.75 -13.29 -13.58
CA ARG A 48 -6.12 -13.22 -14.10
C ARG A 48 -7.17 -12.81 -13.06
N SER A 49 -6.78 -12.71 -11.80
CA SER A 49 -7.70 -12.37 -10.72
C SER A 49 -7.78 -10.85 -10.54
N GLY A 50 -8.98 -10.34 -10.26
CA GLY A 50 -9.18 -8.93 -9.91
C GLY A 50 -8.85 -8.61 -8.44
N TYR A 51 -8.27 -9.57 -7.71
CA TYR A 51 -7.91 -9.41 -6.31
C TYR A 51 -6.60 -8.64 -6.19
N PHE A 52 -6.52 -7.74 -5.22
CA PHE A 52 -5.31 -7.02 -4.86
C PHE A 52 -5.33 -6.70 -3.36
N THR A 53 -4.18 -6.39 -2.79
CA THR A 53 -4.06 -6.02 -1.38
C THR A 53 -3.62 -4.56 -1.27
N ILE A 54 -4.26 -3.83 -0.36
CA ILE A 54 -3.83 -2.49 0.04
C ILE A 54 -3.03 -2.63 1.33
N LYS A 55 -1.77 -2.19 1.30
CA LYS A 55 -0.90 -2.05 2.47
C LYS A 55 -0.90 -0.59 2.91
N ILE A 56 -1.38 -0.33 4.12
CA ILE A 56 -1.45 1.02 4.69
C ILE A 56 -0.39 1.16 5.78
N HIS A 57 0.52 2.11 5.61
CA HIS A 57 1.48 2.54 6.62
C HIS A 57 0.93 3.75 7.37
N PHE A 58 0.86 3.71 8.70
CA PHE A 58 0.24 4.76 9.50
C PHE A 58 0.95 5.01 10.83
N GLY A 59 0.80 6.21 11.38
CA GLY A 59 1.43 6.61 12.65
C GLY A 59 2.97 6.78 12.59
N GLY A 60 3.55 6.76 11.39
CA GLY A 60 4.94 7.10 11.13
C GLY A 60 5.08 8.45 10.44
N LYS A 61 6.23 8.69 9.82
CA LYS A 61 6.53 9.93 9.08
C LYS A 61 7.53 9.68 7.97
N PHE A 62 7.47 10.50 6.92
CA PHE A 62 8.54 10.56 5.94
C PHE A 62 9.78 11.26 6.50
N VAL A 63 10.95 10.82 6.06
CA VAL A 63 12.25 11.45 6.34
C VAL A 63 13.02 11.66 5.03
N GLU A 64 14.05 12.51 5.07
CA GLU A 64 15.04 12.67 3.99
C GLU A 64 14.39 12.81 2.60
N GLU A 65 13.66 13.90 2.35
CA GLU A 65 13.00 14.17 1.06
C GLU A 65 12.05 13.05 0.58
N CYS A 66 11.39 12.39 1.53
CA CYS A 66 10.49 11.27 1.30
C CYS A 66 11.16 10.06 0.64
N THR A 67 12.41 9.79 0.98
CA THR A 67 13.11 8.56 0.56
C THR A 67 12.79 7.37 1.46
N GLU A 68 12.34 7.62 2.68
CA GLU A 68 11.95 6.59 3.64
C GLU A 68 10.74 7.01 4.48
N TYR A 69 9.94 6.03 4.89
CA TYR A 69 8.88 6.18 5.89
C TYR A 69 9.27 5.43 7.16
N VAL A 70 9.54 6.17 8.23
CA VAL A 70 10.07 5.62 9.49
C VAL A 70 9.04 5.61 10.61
N GLY A 71 9.10 4.58 11.44
CA GLY A 71 8.18 4.35 12.55
C GLY A 71 6.80 3.88 12.07
N GLY A 72 5.80 4.06 12.94
CA GLY A 72 4.41 3.70 12.65
C GLY A 72 4.12 2.19 12.69
N GLN A 73 2.99 1.83 12.09
CA GLN A 73 2.42 0.51 11.99
C GLN A 73 1.95 0.25 10.56
N VAL A 74 1.67 -1.02 10.26
CA VAL A 74 1.21 -1.46 8.95
C VAL A 74 -0.08 -2.26 9.10
N ALA A 75 -1.05 -2.00 8.22
CA ALA A 75 -2.26 -2.79 8.08
C ALA A 75 -2.43 -3.26 6.63
N TYR A 76 -3.11 -4.39 6.46
CA TYR A 76 -3.34 -5.03 5.17
C TYR A 76 -4.83 -5.23 4.95
N PHE A 77 -5.31 -4.86 3.76
CA PHE A 77 -6.71 -5.00 3.37
C PHE A 77 -6.81 -5.70 2.01
N ASP A 78 -7.42 -6.87 2.00
CA ASP A 78 -7.65 -7.61 0.76
C ASP A 78 -8.89 -7.10 0.06
N MET A 79 -8.72 -6.77 -1.22
CA MET A 79 -9.74 -6.14 -2.05
C MET A 79 -10.11 -7.04 -3.22
N CYS A 80 -11.41 -7.12 -3.49
CA CYS A 80 -11.97 -7.99 -4.53
C CYS A 80 -12.19 -7.30 -5.88
N SER A 81 -12.09 -5.98 -5.93
CA SER A 81 -12.27 -5.20 -7.15
C SER A 81 -11.84 -3.75 -6.92
N VAL A 82 -10.98 -3.24 -7.80
CA VAL A 82 -10.53 -1.83 -7.73
C VAL A 82 -11.65 -0.86 -8.14
N PHE A 83 -12.57 -1.28 -9.00
CA PHE A 83 -13.73 -0.47 -9.41
C PHE A 83 -14.74 -0.21 -8.30
N LYS A 84 -14.67 -0.98 -7.21
CA LYS A 84 -15.50 -0.72 -6.03
C LYS A 84 -14.85 0.27 -5.09
N LEU A 85 -13.54 0.50 -5.21
CA LEU A 85 -12.78 1.40 -4.37
C LEU A 85 -13.23 2.85 -4.59
N ASN A 86 -13.49 3.54 -3.49
CA ASN A 86 -13.75 4.98 -3.44
C ASN A 86 -13.20 5.54 -2.12
N LEU A 87 -13.18 6.86 -1.96
CA LEU A 87 -12.59 7.49 -0.77
C LEU A 87 -13.30 7.07 0.52
N ASN A 88 -14.63 6.89 0.49
CA ASN A 88 -15.38 6.43 1.66
C ASN A 88 -14.95 5.02 2.11
N GLN A 89 -14.60 4.14 1.16
CA GLN A 89 -14.06 2.82 1.51
C GLN A 89 -12.66 2.91 2.09
N ILE A 90 -11.81 3.80 1.56
CA ILE A 90 -10.50 4.06 2.15
C ILE A 90 -10.66 4.60 3.56
N GLU A 91 -11.52 5.58 3.77
CA GLU A 91 -11.82 6.11 5.11
C GLU A 91 -12.36 5.04 6.06
N ALA A 92 -13.23 4.13 5.57
CA ALA A 92 -13.70 3.01 6.37
C ALA A 92 -12.59 1.99 6.72
N MET A 93 -11.62 1.75 5.82
CA MET A 93 -10.42 0.95 6.11
C MET A 93 -9.54 1.64 7.16
N LEU A 94 -9.37 2.96 7.05
CA LEU A 94 -8.62 3.76 8.01
C LEU A 94 -9.27 3.77 9.39
N GLY A 95 -10.59 3.85 9.46
CA GLY A 95 -11.34 3.76 10.71
C GLY A 95 -11.11 2.45 11.46
N GLN A 96 -10.88 1.34 10.74
CA GLN A 96 -10.56 0.04 11.37
C GLN A 96 -9.20 0.02 12.07
N VAL A 97 -8.27 0.87 11.66
CA VAL A 97 -6.94 1.00 12.28
C VAL A 97 -6.85 2.21 13.22
N GLY A 98 -7.97 2.86 13.52
CA GLY A 98 -8.02 4.03 14.40
C GLY A 98 -7.47 5.31 13.78
N CYS A 99 -7.42 5.39 12.44
CA CYS A 99 -7.00 6.58 11.70
C CYS A 99 -8.20 7.28 11.04
N SER A 100 -8.04 8.56 10.70
CA SER A 100 -9.04 9.36 9.99
C SER A 100 -8.36 10.30 9.01
N THR A 101 -8.96 10.45 7.82
CA THR A 101 -8.54 11.39 6.77
C THR A 101 -8.74 12.85 7.13
N GLN A 102 -9.53 13.15 8.17
CA GLN A 102 -9.71 14.53 8.64
C GLN A 102 -8.45 15.09 9.33
N ILE A 103 -7.54 14.22 9.74
CA ILE A 103 -6.36 14.55 10.56
C ILE A 103 -5.07 14.10 9.85
N MET A 104 -5.17 13.27 8.80
CA MET A 104 -4.03 12.65 8.15
C MET A 104 -4.18 12.67 6.64
N ASP A 105 -3.10 13.03 5.96
CA ASP A 105 -2.97 12.98 4.51
C ASP A 105 -2.66 11.55 4.06
N ILE A 106 -3.19 11.16 2.90
CA ILE A 106 -2.94 9.86 2.28
C ILE A 106 -2.02 10.03 1.08
N TRP A 107 -0.99 9.19 1.00
CA TRP A 107 0.00 9.18 -0.08
C TRP A 107 0.04 7.80 -0.74
N LEU A 108 -0.19 7.74 -2.05
CA LEU A 108 -0.01 6.56 -2.87
C LEU A 108 1.44 6.47 -3.35
N LEU A 109 2.07 5.30 -3.17
CA LEU A 109 3.33 5.01 -3.84
C LEU A 109 3.06 4.36 -5.20
N SER A 110 3.30 5.11 -6.26
CA SER A 110 3.05 4.69 -7.65
C SER A 110 4.13 3.77 -8.24
N ASN A 111 5.32 3.73 -7.62
CA ASN A 111 6.43 2.89 -8.05
C ASN A 111 7.04 2.16 -6.84
N GLU A 112 6.98 0.83 -6.83
CA GLU A 112 7.46 0.04 -5.71
C GLU A 112 8.98 -0.07 -5.61
N LEU A 113 9.71 0.23 -6.69
CA LEU A 113 11.17 0.02 -6.74
C LEU A 113 11.93 1.07 -5.94
N HIS A 114 11.39 2.28 -5.82
CA HIS A 114 12.08 3.38 -5.16
C HIS A 114 11.08 4.39 -4.61
N MET A 115 11.18 4.70 -3.33
CA MET A 115 10.41 5.77 -2.71
C MET A 115 11.17 7.09 -2.87
N CYS A 116 10.52 8.06 -3.48
CA CYS A 116 10.95 9.46 -3.54
C CYS A 116 9.74 10.36 -3.82
N HIS A 117 9.94 11.67 -3.75
CA HIS A 117 8.91 12.67 -4.01
C HIS A 117 8.13 12.42 -5.32
N ASP A 118 8.81 12.11 -6.43
CA ASP A 118 8.17 11.87 -7.74
C ASP A 118 7.26 10.65 -7.79
N THR A 119 7.44 9.72 -6.86
CA THR A 119 6.70 8.46 -6.83
C THR A 119 5.55 8.47 -5.83
N LEU A 120 5.51 9.48 -4.95
CA LEU A 120 4.48 9.67 -3.94
C LEU A 120 3.43 10.64 -4.46
N ILE A 121 2.20 10.16 -4.54
CA ILE A 121 1.08 10.90 -5.11
C ILE A 121 0.06 11.15 -3.99
N PRO A 122 -0.28 12.41 -3.69
CA PRO A 122 -1.32 12.69 -2.70
C PRO A 122 -2.67 12.17 -3.21
N VAL A 123 -3.47 11.60 -2.31
CA VAL A 123 -4.81 11.10 -2.59
C VAL A 123 -5.80 11.95 -1.80
N GLU A 124 -6.34 12.98 -2.45
CA GLU A 124 -7.23 13.97 -1.82
C GLU A 124 -8.65 13.88 -2.37
N ILE A 125 -8.77 13.56 -3.66
CA ILE A 125 -10.05 13.50 -4.39
C ILE A 125 -10.24 12.15 -5.08
N GLU A 126 -11.49 11.80 -5.39
CA GLU A 126 -11.85 10.54 -6.07
C GLU A 126 -11.09 10.36 -7.40
N LYS A 127 -10.72 11.46 -8.07
CA LYS A 127 -9.95 11.41 -9.31
C LYS A 127 -8.55 10.81 -9.11
N ASP A 128 -7.94 11.01 -7.94
CA ASP A 128 -6.58 10.52 -7.64
C ASP A 128 -6.56 8.99 -7.49
N LEU A 129 -7.70 8.39 -7.11
CA LEU A 129 -7.88 6.94 -7.09
C LEU A 129 -7.83 6.32 -8.49
N GLY A 130 -7.99 7.11 -9.55
CA GLY A 130 -7.82 6.65 -10.93
C GLY A 130 -6.46 5.99 -11.15
N ILE A 131 -5.41 6.50 -10.49
CA ILE A 131 -4.07 5.94 -10.59
C ILE A 131 -4.00 4.55 -9.94
N MET A 132 -4.71 4.34 -8.82
CA MET A 132 -4.81 3.02 -8.20
C MET A 132 -5.51 2.02 -9.10
N ILE A 133 -6.56 2.46 -9.82
CA ILE A 133 -7.27 1.65 -10.82
C ILE A 133 -6.30 1.25 -11.93
N ASP A 134 -5.60 2.22 -12.52
CA ASP A 134 -4.63 1.99 -13.61
C ASP A 134 -3.51 1.02 -13.18
N MET A 135 -3.01 1.15 -11.95
CA MET A 135 -2.01 0.24 -11.40
C MET A 135 -2.54 -1.19 -11.30
N VAL A 136 -3.73 -1.39 -10.73
CA VAL A 136 -4.33 -2.74 -10.59
C VAL A 136 -4.62 -3.36 -11.96
N GLU A 137 -5.12 -2.56 -12.92
CA GLU A 137 -5.32 -3.00 -14.31
C GLU A 137 -4.00 -3.40 -15.00
N CYS A 138 -2.90 -2.74 -14.63
CA CYS A 138 -1.55 -3.08 -15.06
C CYS A 138 -0.93 -4.26 -14.27
N ASN A 139 -1.76 -5.08 -13.61
CA ASN A 139 -1.40 -6.24 -12.78
C ASN A 139 -0.60 -5.93 -11.49
N TYR A 140 -0.67 -4.72 -10.97
CA TYR A 140 -0.21 -4.49 -9.59
C TYR A 140 -1.18 -5.15 -8.62
N LYS A 141 -0.74 -6.22 -7.97
CA LYS A 141 -1.51 -6.92 -6.92
C LYS A 141 -1.35 -6.28 -5.54
N PHE A 142 -0.49 -5.27 -5.46
CA PHE A 142 -0.12 -4.63 -4.20
C PHE A 142 -0.12 -3.12 -4.38
N ILE A 143 -0.94 -2.46 -3.57
CA ILE A 143 -1.04 -1.00 -3.54
C ILE A 143 -0.58 -0.52 -2.18
N ARG A 144 0.37 0.41 -2.16
CA ARG A 144 0.93 0.94 -0.91
C ARG A 144 0.44 2.36 -0.67
N LEU A 145 -0.18 2.55 0.48
CA LEU A 145 -0.61 3.84 1.00
C LEU A 145 0.20 4.19 2.24
N TYR A 146 0.51 5.46 2.38
CA TYR A 146 1.17 6.02 3.57
C TYR A 146 0.31 7.13 4.14
N MET A 147 0.26 7.21 5.46
CA MET A 147 -0.45 8.26 6.17
C MET A 147 0.52 9.15 6.92
N THR A 148 0.29 10.46 6.88
CA THR A 148 1.05 11.42 7.68
C THR A 148 0.12 12.44 8.30
N SER A 149 0.44 12.93 9.49
CA SER A 149 -0.33 14.01 10.14
C SER A 149 0.01 15.40 9.60
N ASN A 150 1.13 15.50 8.86
CA ASN A 150 1.57 16.70 8.18
C ASN A 150 1.98 16.29 6.75
N SER A 151 1.54 17.04 5.75
CA SER A 151 2.09 16.94 4.40
C SER A 151 3.62 17.07 4.48
N PRO A 152 4.40 16.26 3.73
CA PRO A 152 5.82 16.46 3.62
C PRO A 152 6.08 17.94 3.30
N ALA A 153 7.03 18.55 4.00
CA ALA A 153 7.44 19.91 3.66
C ALA A 153 8.10 19.85 2.28
N PHE A 154 7.32 20.05 1.23
CA PHE A 154 7.83 20.33 -0.09
C PHE A 154 8.16 21.81 -0.08
N ASP A 155 9.43 22.16 -0.29
CA ASP A 155 9.78 23.56 -0.49
C ASP A 155 9.00 24.05 -1.72
N ASP A 156 8.08 24.98 -1.50
CA ASP A 156 7.19 25.59 -2.50
C ASP A 156 7.95 26.31 -3.64
N GLU A 157 9.29 26.31 -3.64
CA GLU A 157 10.13 26.99 -4.63
C GLU A 157 10.50 26.15 -5.87
N ALA A 158 10.11 24.86 -5.93
CA ALA A 158 10.47 23.99 -7.06
C ALA A 158 9.47 23.97 -8.24
N TRP A 159 8.36 24.71 -8.17
CA TRP A 159 7.34 24.73 -9.22
C TRP A 159 7.18 26.14 -9.84
N VAL A 160 8.15 26.53 -10.68
CA VAL A 160 8.00 27.64 -11.65
C VAL A 160 8.35 27.16 -13.04
#